data_AF-A0A3B0T0M2-F1
#
_entry.id   AF-A0A3B0T0M2-F1
#
_cell.length_a   1.000
_cell.length_b   1.000
_cell.length_c   1.000
_cell.angle_alpha   90.00
_cell.angle_beta   90.00
_cell.angle_gamma   90.00
#
_symmetry.space_group_name_H-M   'P 1'
#
loop_
_entity.id
_entity.type
_entity.pdbx_description
1 polymer ?
#
loop_
_entity_poly.entity_id
_entity_poly.type
_entity_poly.pdbx_seq_one_letter_code
_entity_poly.pdbx_strand_id
1 'polypeptide(L)'
;MTVKFSKSIAFALALSAMIVAGATSAYGADIAYAWANRPASATYTPDSNYVFNNGQPVQVSRQSLGRYSVAFGRVAGPGANVQVQLYGADAGYCNAQSWNNGSVNVRCYNVAGAPADRRFVVLAIKAAAGEEAQIAYAWLNNAGAASYSADAAYRFGPGDMNVTRTTAGNYKVNLATNVRNRRISLATGYATSARCNVTLNTRGRVQVTCINPSETLVDARASVLLLREGVPRMSLAFNVAMDGQLGAEFGLASDGSAQSVQRISQGRYRVVIGPEANPGGHVQVAAILTRAHCWPESWGGGAVTVRCARNGALTDAGFGVVALARGGALTPTIVVPRPVEPNATLPPLGSVVVAPQPTTPSVTLPAGPVILGAPSGVSIDPGVLTPRRVEEEAYAPSRTGPRASVAYKLAGKGETVDINYEIIDGLAVTEGDIILGRHDQMMSASAERRSCRGE
;
A
#
# COMPACT_ATOMS: atom_id res chain seq x y z
N MET A 1 7.34 90.39 5.98
CA MET A 1 7.31 89.17 6.80
C MET A 1 6.50 88.14 6.02
N THR A 2 7.20 87.29 5.26
CA THR A 2 6.60 86.47 4.20
C THR A 2 6.58 85.02 4.65
N VAL A 3 5.40 84.50 5.00
CA VAL A 3 5.21 83.11 5.41
C VAL A 3 4.86 82.29 4.17
N LYS A 4 5.79 81.44 3.72
CA LYS A 4 5.54 80.41 2.70
C LYS A 4 4.90 79.19 3.36
N PHE A 5 3.63 78.93 3.07
CA PHE A 5 3.04 77.60 3.19
C PHE A 5 3.06 76.94 1.82
N SER A 6 3.94 75.95 1.63
CA SER A 6 3.82 74.98 0.53
C SER A 6 3.17 73.72 1.10
N LYS A 7 1.86 73.57 0.85
CA LYS A 7 1.18 72.27 0.90
C LYS A 7 1.10 71.79 -0.54
N SER A 8 1.81 70.72 -0.87
CA SER A 8 1.58 69.99 -2.11
C SER A 8 1.84 68.50 -1.87
N ILE A 9 0.73 67.78 -1.75
CA ILE A 9 0.44 66.52 -2.45
C ILE A 9 1.54 65.46 -2.34
N ALA A 10 1.48 64.64 -1.29
CA ALA A 10 2.02 63.29 -1.33
C ALA A 10 0.87 62.34 -1.69
N PHE A 11 0.81 62.00 -2.98
CA PHE A 11 -0.16 61.11 -3.58
C PHE A 11 0.09 59.67 -3.10
N ALA A 12 -1.00 59.01 -2.69
CA ALA A 12 -1.02 57.63 -2.22
C ALA A 12 -0.56 56.64 -3.30
N LEU A 13 0.47 55.87 -2.97
CA LEU A 13 0.86 54.64 -3.67
C LEU A 13 1.29 53.62 -2.62
N ALA A 14 0.33 53.23 -1.76
CA ALA A 14 0.44 52.03 -0.95
C ALA A 14 0.19 50.83 -1.89
N LEU A 15 1.22 50.45 -2.64
CA LEU A 15 1.21 49.23 -3.43
C LEU A 15 1.03 48.07 -2.44
N SER A 16 -0.15 47.46 -2.51
CA SER A 16 -0.53 46.30 -1.71
C SER A 16 0.40 45.14 -2.07
N ALA A 17 1.50 45.02 -1.32
CA ALA A 17 2.22 43.76 -1.23
C ALA A 17 1.30 42.79 -0.46
N MET A 18 0.38 42.14 -1.18
CA MET A 18 -0.20 40.90 -0.70
C MET A 18 0.97 39.93 -0.53
N ILE A 19 1.46 39.84 0.70
CA ILE A 19 2.29 38.74 1.17
C ILE A 19 1.42 37.51 0.95
N VAL A 20 1.61 36.83 -0.18
CA VAL A 20 1.24 35.43 -0.31
C VAL A 20 2.16 34.71 0.65
N ALA A 21 1.77 34.67 1.93
CA ALA A 21 2.30 33.73 2.89
C ALA A 21 1.92 32.37 2.31
N GLY A 22 2.82 31.81 1.51
CA GLY A 22 2.68 30.46 0.99
C GLY A 22 2.41 29.59 2.20
N ALA A 23 1.19 29.07 2.29
CA ALA A 23 0.85 28.04 3.23
C ALA A 23 1.73 26.85 2.85
N THR A 24 2.96 26.83 3.36
CA THR A 24 3.76 25.60 3.41
C THR A 24 2.83 24.59 4.03
N SER A 25 2.50 23.53 3.28
CA SER A 25 1.62 22.47 3.76
C SER A 25 2.25 21.91 5.03
N ALA A 26 1.80 22.41 6.18
CA ALA A 26 2.20 21.96 7.51
C ALA A 26 1.53 20.62 7.87
N TYR A 27 0.84 20.01 6.90
CA TYR A 27 0.18 18.72 6.99
C TYR A 27 0.92 17.73 6.10
N GLY A 28 1.87 17.03 6.70
CA GLY A 28 2.53 15.89 6.11
C GLY A 28 3.34 15.21 7.18
N ALA A 29 3.06 13.94 7.45
CA ALA A 29 3.94 13.14 8.27
C ALA A 29 5.38 13.23 7.74
N ASP A 30 6.33 13.43 8.65
CA ASP A 30 7.75 13.33 8.34
C ASP A 30 8.06 11.85 8.11
N ILE A 31 8.32 11.47 6.86
CA ILE A 31 8.65 10.11 6.47
C ILE A 31 10.11 10.09 6.00
N ALA A 32 10.85 9.07 6.43
CA ALA A 32 12.14 8.74 5.87
C ALA A 32 12.28 7.23 5.72
N TYR A 33 12.92 6.79 4.64
CA TYR A 33 13.24 5.40 4.44
C TYR A 33 14.56 5.22 3.73
N ALA A 34 15.15 4.04 3.90
CA ALA A 34 16.37 3.65 3.22
C ALA A 34 16.44 2.14 3.00
N TRP A 35 17.07 1.75 1.89
CA TRP A 35 17.55 0.39 1.65
C TRP A 35 19.05 0.29 1.94
N ALA A 36 19.39 -0.38 3.03
CA ALA A 36 20.77 -0.66 3.42
C ALA A 36 21.28 -1.91 2.69
N ASN A 37 21.87 -1.70 1.51
CA ASN A 37 22.24 -2.77 0.57
C ASN A 37 23.71 -3.22 0.62
N ARG A 38 24.57 -2.57 1.41
CA ARG A 38 26.01 -2.89 1.54
C ARG A 38 26.36 -3.31 2.97
N PRO A 39 25.97 -4.53 3.39
CA PRO A 39 25.93 -4.89 4.80
C PRO A 39 27.31 -5.07 5.46
N ALA A 40 28.39 -5.18 4.68
CA ALA A 40 29.76 -5.27 5.18
C ALA A 40 30.54 -3.94 5.12
N SER A 41 30.00 -2.92 4.45
CA SER A 41 30.68 -1.62 4.32
C SER A 41 30.60 -0.83 5.63
N ALA A 42 31.73 -0.26 6.06
CA ALA A 42 31.83 0.51 7.30
C ALA A 42 30.88 1.70 7.32
N THR A 43 30.85 2.49 6.24
CA THR A 43 29.94 3.64 6.07
C THR A 43 29.61 3.81 4.59
N TYR A 44 28.35 4.11 4.24
CA TYR A 44 27.94 4.42 2.87
C TYR A 44 26.63 5.22 2.82
N THR A 45 26.42 5.91 1.69
CA THR A 45 25.12 6.48 1.31
C THR A 45 24.32 5.41 0.58
N PRO A 46 23.07 5.12 0.97
CA PRO A 46 22.18 4.22 0.24
C PRO A 46 22.00 4.63 -1.23
N ASP A 47 21.56 3.68 -2.06
CA ASP A 47 21.18 3.97 -3.44
C ASP A 47 20.11 5.09 -3.47
N SER A 48 20.35 6.11 -4.30
CA SER A 48 19.46 7.27 -4.39
C SER A 48 18.06 6.90 -4.89
N ASN A 49 17.89 5.73 -5.53
CA ASN A 49 16.61 5.17 -5.93
C ASN A 49 15.88 4.43 -4.81
N TYR A 50 16.44 4.27 -3.62
CA TYR A 50 15.77 3.54 -2.53
C TYR A 50 15.96 4.27 -1.20
N VAL A 51 15.93 5.59 -1.26
CA VAL A 51 16.12 6.49 -0.13
C VAL A 51 15.21 7.70 -0.27
N PHE A 52 14.62 8.10 0.85
CA PHE A 52 13.85 9.33 0.97
C PHE A 52 14.03 9.89 2.36
N ASN A 53 14.26 11.20 2.45
CA ASN A 53 14.45 11.91 3.71
C ASN A 53 14.31 13.44 3.55
N ASN A 54 13.22 13.92 2.95
CA ASN A 54 12.90 15.36 2.82
C ASN A 54 14.11 16.28 2.48
N GLY A 55 14.95 15.86 1.53
CA GLY A 55 16.12 16.62 1.07
C GLY A 55 17.40 16.49 1.94
N GLN A 56 17.34 15.76 3.04
CA GLN A 56 18.50 15.47 3.89
C GLN A 56 19.21 14.19 3.42
N PRO A 57 20.55 14.11 3.48
CA PRO A 57 21.26 12.89 3.18
C PRO A 57 20.92 11.79 4.19
N VAL A 58 20.94 10.55 3.73
CA VAL A 58 20.90 9.37 4.61
C VAL A 58 22.25 8.69 4.58
N GLN A 59 22.77 8.35 5.75
CA GLN A 59 24.03 7.63 5.89
C GLN A 59 23.81 6.35 6.71
N VAL A 60 24.37 5.24 6.23
CA VAL A 60 24.38 3.97 6.95
C VAL A 60 25.80 3.70 7.42
N SER A 61 25.97 3.47 8.71
CA SER A 61 27.25 3.13 9.33
C SER A 61 27.15 1.78 10.03
N ARG A 62 27.97 0.81 9.61
CA ARG A 62 28.12 -0.48 10.27
C ARG A 62 29.03 -0.32 11.49
N GLN A 63 28.48 -0.57 12.68
CA GLN A 63 29.20 -0.45 13.95
C GLN A 63 29.98 -1.73 14.31
N SER A 64 29.43 -2.90 13.96
CA SER A 64 30.02 -4.23 14.15
C SER A 64 29.16 -5.25 13.40
N LEU A 65 29.50 -6.54 13.48
CA LEU A 65 28.73 -7.61 12.83
C LEU A 65 27.24 -7.53 13.18
N GLY A 66 26.41 -7.36 12.15
CA GLY A 66 24.96 -7.24 12.28
C GLY A 66 24.47 -6.02 13.06
N ARG A 67 25.29 -4.99 13.26
CA ARG A 67 24.92 -3.75 13.96
C ARG A 67 25.13 -2.54 13.07
N TYR A 68 24.08 -1.75 12.90
CA TYR A 68 24.07 -0.59 12.00
C TYR A 68 23.46 0.63 12.69
N SER A 69 23.91 1.82 12.30
CA SER A 69 23.23 3.09 12.54
C SER A 69 22.82 3.68 11.21
N VAL A 70 21.56 4.14 11.11
CA VAL A 70 21.02 4.83 9.94
C VAL A 70 20.64 6.25 10.33
N ALA A 71 21.36 7.24 9.80
CA ALA A 71 21.12 8.64 10.07
C ALA A 71 20.06 9.21 9.11
N PHE A 72 18.89 9.55 9.64
CA PHE A 72 17.77 10.23 8.97
C PHE A 72 17.63 11.71 9.35
N GLY A 73 18.49 12.27 10.20
CA GLY A 73 18.43 13.70 10.54
C GLY A 73 17.28 14.04 11.49
N ARG A 74 16.10 14.46 11.01
CA ARG A 74 15.02 14.95 11.91
C ARG A 74 13.91 13.94 12.17
N VAL A 75 13.73 12.95 11.30
CA VAL A 75 12.57 12.05 11.36
C VAL A 75 12.69 11.02 12.49
N ALA A 76 13.87 10.46 12.72
CA ALA A 76 14.08 9.41 13.71
C ALA A 76 14.35 9.98 15.12
N GLY A 77 13.30 10.18 15.94
CA GLY A 77 13.44 10.73 17.28
C GLY A 77 12.22 10.50 18.17
N PRO A 78 12.11 11.22 19.31
CA PRO A 78 10.88 11.27 20.08
C PRO A 78 9.69 11.66 19.19
N GLY A 79 8.58 10.96 19.39
CA GLY A 79 7.38 11.06 18.58
C GLY A 79 7.41 10.25 17.29
N ALA A 80 8.52 9.58 16.93
CA ALA A 80 8.59 8.77 15.71
C ALA A 80 8.28 7.28 15.98
N ASN A 81 7.87 6.59 14.93
CA ASN A 81 7.80 5.15 14.83
C ASN A 81 8.84 4.65 13.81
N VAL A 82 9.43 3.48 14.10
CA VAL A 82 10.39 2.84 13.22
C VAL A 82 9.94 1.43 12.90
N GLN A 83 10.03 1.07 11.62
CA GLN A 83 9.83 -0.29 11.11
C GLN A 83 11.11 -0.74 10.40
N VAL A 84 11.64 -1.90 10.78
CA VAL A 84 12.83 -2.50 10.17
C VAL A 84 12.48 -3.90 9.69
N GLN A 85 12.95 -4.24 8.50
CA GLN A 85 12.79 -5.57 7.94
C GLN A 85 14.01 -6.01 7.14
N LEU A 86 14.28 -7.32 7.15
CA LEU A 86 15.25 -7.96 6.28
C LEU A 86 14.93 -7.72 4.79
N TYR A 87 15.96 -7.68 3.94
CA TYR A 87 15.82 -7.65 2.49
C TYR A 87 16.78 -8.64 1.83
N GLY A 88 16.37 -9.26 0.72
CA GLY A 88 17.23 -10.12 -0.12
C GLY A 88 16.96 -11.62 0.04
N ALA A 89 17.80 -12.46 -0.57
CA ALA A 89 17.61 -13.91 -0.60
C ALA A 89 17.99 -14.63 0.71
N ASP A 90 18.84 -14.01 1.53
CA ASP A 90 19.37 -14.63 2.73
C ASP A 90 18.34 -14.68 3.86
N ALA A 91 18.16 -15.84 4.49
CA ALA A 91 17.26 -15.96 5.64
C ALA A 91 17.86 -15.32 6.91
N GLY A 92 16.99 -14.73 7.73
CA GLY A 92 17.35 -14.01 8.94
C GLY A 92 16.25 -13.01 9.32
N TYR A 93 16.60 -12.01 10.12
CA TYR A 93 15.70 -10.90 10.44
C TYR A 93 16.51 -9.70 10.95
N CYS A 94 15.95 -8.51 10.82
CA CYS A 94 16.53 -7.26 11.32
C CYS A 94 15.48 -6.51 12.13
N ASN A 95 15.89 -5.98 13.28
CA ASN A 95 15.03 -5.32 14.26
C ASN A 95 15.59 -3.95 14.61
N ALA A 96 14.72 -3.04 15.05
CA ALA A 96 15.16 -1.78 15.66
C ALA A 96 15.78 -2.07 17.04
N GLN A 97 16.98 -1.56 17.30
CA GLN A 97 17.59 -1.56 18.64
C GLN A 97 17.19 -0.31 19.43
N SER A 98 17.25 0.85 18.78
CA SER A 98 16.86 2.15 19.33
C SER A 98 16.64 3.13 18.19
N TRP A 99 15.90 4.21 18.43
CA TRP A 99 15.87 5.36 17.55
C TRP A 99 15.80 6.63 18.39
N ASN A 100 16.69 7.57 18.14
CA ASN A 100 16.76 8.87 18.80
C ASN A 100 17.68 9.80 17.99
N ASN A 101 17.62 11.10 18.25
CA ASN A 101 18.58 12.09 17.75
C ASN A 101 18.85 11.98 16.23
N GLY A 102 17.82 11.68 15.45
CA GLY A 102 17.94 11.55 14.01
C GLY A 102 18.47 10.23 13.50
N SER A 103 18.69 9.23 14.35
CA SER A 103 19.29 7.96 13.97
C SER A 103 18.46 6.77 14.40
N VAL A 104 18.49 5.71 13.58
CA VAL A 104 17.94 4.38 13.89
C VAL A 104 19.09 3.40 14.02
N ASN A 105 19.25 2.81 15.21
CA ASN A 105 20.17 1.69 15.40
C ASN A 105 19.44 0.38 15.07
N VAL A 106 20.03 -0.44 14.22
CA VAL A 106 19.47 -1.69 13.71
C VAL A 106 20.35 -2.86 14.13
N ARG A 107 19.72 -3.97 14.51
CA ARG A 107 20.38 -5.26 14.71
C ARG A 107 19.83 -6.31 13.75
N CYS A 108 20.73 -6.97 13.05
CA CYS A 108 20.43 -8.06 12.13
C CYS A 108 21.00 -9.39 12.65
N TYR A 109 20.25 -10.45 12.40
CA TYR A 109 20.55 -11.79 12.88
C TYR A 109 20.36 -12.81 11.75
N ASN A 110 21.08 -13.93 11.84
CA ASN A 110 20.79 -15.12 11.04
C ASN A 110 19.58 -15.88 11.61
N VAL A 111 19.21 -17.00 10.97
CA VAL A 111 18.06 -17.83 11.40
C VAL A 111 18.22 -18.43 12.80
N ALA A 112 19.46 -18.66 13.25
CA ALA A 112 19.77 -19.17 14.59
C ALA A 112 19.80 -18.05 15.65
N GLY A 113 19.62 -16.80 15.26
CA GLY A 113 19.66 -15.64 16.15
C GLY A 113 21.04 -15.10 16.49
N ALA A 114 22.09 -15.57 15.81
CA ALA A 114 23.42 -14.97 15.94
C ALA A 114 23.51 -13.68 15.10
N PRO A 115 24.25 -12.65 15.54
CA PRO A 115 24.46 -11.43 14.76
C PRO A 115 25.03 -11.74 13.37
N ALA A 116 24.46 -11.13 12.33
CA ALA A 116 24.90 -11.35 10.96
C ALA A 116 24.73 -10.08 10.12
N ASP A 117 25.69 -9.85 9.23
CA ASP A 117 25.59 -8.77 8.26
C ASP A 117 24.52 -9.11 7.23
N ARG A 118 23.47 -8.28 7.15
CA ARG A 118 22.31 -8.51 6.29
C ARG A 118 21.86 -7.21 5.64
N ARG A 119 21.29 -7.33 4.44
CA ARG A 119 20.60 -6.21 3.79
C ARG A 119 19.26 -6.00 4.50
N PHE A 120 18.85 -4.75 4.64
CA PHE A 120 17.58 -4.42 5.30
C PHE A 120 16.97 -3.16 4.71
N VAL A 121 15.68 -3.01 4.95
CA VAL A 121 14.91 -1.79 4.72
C VAL A 121 14.49 -1.22 6.06
N VAL A 122 14.51 0.10 6.17
CA VAL A 122 14.08 0.83 7.35
C VAL A 122 13.15 1.96 6.94
N LEU A 123 12.07 2.13 7.70
CA LEU A 123 11.11 3.21 7.61
C LEU A 123 11.07 3.90 8.98
N ALA A 124 11.23 5.21 8.98
CA ALA A 124 10.94 6.09 10.10
C ALA A 124 9.78 6.99 9.70
N ILE A 125 8.78 7.08 10.56
CA ILE A 125 7.61 7.95 10.37
C ILE A 125 7.34 8.72 11.64
N LYS A 126 7.18 10.04 11.52
CA LYS A 126 6.77 10.91 12.60
C LYS A 126 5.53 11.66 12.14
N ALA A 127 4.38 11.27 12.69
CA ALA A 127 3.12 11.88 12.30
C ALA A 127 3.05 13.33 12.81
N ALA A 128 2.34 14.16 12.05
CA ALA A 128 2.00 15.54 12.41
C ALA A 128 0.58 15.59 12.98
N ALA A 129 0.26 16.64 13.73
CA ALA A 129 -1.11 16.87 14.19
C ALA A 129 -2.06 16.99 12.98
N GLY A 130 -3.26 16.39 13.09
CA GLY A 130 -4.24 16.32 12.00
C GLY A 130 -4.17 15.03 11.17
N GLU A 131 -3.13 14.21 11.34
CA GLU A 131 -2.96 12.92 10.64
C GLU A 131 -3.56 11.72 11.40
N GLU A 132 -4.26 11.96 12.52
CA GLU A 132 -4.75 10.91 13.43
C GLU A 132 -5.78 9.98 12.75
N ALA A 133 -6.40 10.44 11.66
CA ALA A 133 -7.34 9.65 10.88
C ALA A 133 -6.66 8.64 9.93
N GLN A 134 -5.35 8.80 9.67
CA GLN A 134 -4.62 8.08 8.63
C GLN A 134 -3.49 7.19 9.17
N ILE A 135 -2.82 7.62 10.22
CA ILE A 135 -1.67 6.92 10.79
C ILE A 135 -1.92 6.72 12.29
N ALA A 136 -1.61 5.53 12.80
CA ALA A 136 -1.49 5.32 14.23
C ALA A 136 -0.33 4.40 14.55
N TYR A 137 0.38 4.67 15.64
CA TYR A 137 1.45 3.80 16.08
C TYR A 137 1.62 3.83 17.59
N ALA A 138 2.19 2.76 18.11
CA ALA A 138 2.51 2.61 19.53
C ALA A 138 3.82 1.84 19.70
N TRP A 139 4.59 2.23 20.72
CA TRP A 139 5.71 1.46 21.22
C TRP A 139 5.27 0.59 22.41
N LEU A 140 5.42 -0.73 22.27
CA LEU A 140 5.15 -1.71 23.31
C LEU A 140 6.39 -1.78 24.22
N ASN A 141 6.49 -0.84 25.16
CA ASN A 141 7.67 -0.64 26.00
C ASN A 141 7.75 -1.57 27.22
N ASN A 142 6.65 -2.20 27.65
CA ASN A 142 6.60 -3.07 28.83
C ASN A 142 6.12 -4.49 28.51
N ALA A 143 7.00 -5.30 27.92
CA ALA A 143 6.66 -6.61 27.36
C ALA A 143 6.10 -7.64 28.38
N GLY A 144 6.38 -7.48 29.68
CA GLY A 144 5.97 -8.41 30.73
C GLY A 144 4.69 -7.99 31.48
N ALA A 145 4.24 -6.75 31.34
CA ALA A 145 3.04 -6.27 32.04
C ALA A 145 1.76 -6.85 31.41
N ALA A 146 0.81 -7.25 32.26
CA ALA A 146 -0.48 -7.79 31.82
C ALA A 146 -1.30 -6.76 31.01
N SER A 147 -1.28 -5.49 31.44
CA SER A 147 -1.88 -4.38 30.69
C SER A 147 -1.18 -3.07 31.05
N TYR A 148 -1.02 -2.17 30.09
CA TYR A 148 -0.42 -0.84 30.30
C TYR A 148 -0.78 0.15 29.17
N SER A 149 -0.60 1.44 29.44
CA SER A 149 -0.70 2.50 28.44
C SER A 149 0.63 2.62 27.69
N ALA A 150 0.60 2.63 26.36
CA ALA A 150 1.81 2.79 25.54
C ALA A 150 2.51 4.11 25.86
N ASP A 151 3.83 4.13 25.71
CA ASP A 151 4.67 5.29 26.01
C ASP A 151 4.19 6.55 25.26
N ALA A 152 3.89 7.62 26.00
CA ALA A 152 3.36 8.86 25.45
C ALA A 152 4.32 9.53 24.46
N ALA A 153 5.63 9.34 24.61
CA ALA A 153 6.63 9.90 23.71
C ALA A 153 6.76 9.12 22.39
N TYR A 154 6.18 7.92 22.29
CA TYR A 154 6.31 7.03 21.13
C TYR A 154 4.98 6.42 20.69
N ARG A 155 3.91 7.19 20.90
CA ARG A 155 2.56 6.85 20.42
C ARG A 155 1.98 8.02 19.64
N PHE A 156 1.17 7.71 18.65
CA PHE A 156 0.40 8.70 17.89
C PHE A 156 -0.90 8.09 17.40
N GLY A 157 -1.99 8.81 17.60
CA GLY A 157 -3.33 8.42 17.19
C GLY A 157 -4.38 8.99 18.15
N PRO A 158 -5.67 8.80 17.87
CA PRO A 158 -6.74 9.39 18.64
C PRO A 158 -6.92 8.64 19.97
N GLY A 159 -6.66 9.29 21.09
CA GLY A 159 -6.98 8.77 22.43
C GLY A 159 -5.92 7.84 23.04
N ASP A 160 -6.32 7.13 24.09
CA ASP A 160 -5.40 6.29 24.87
C ASP A 160 -5.11 4.95 24.20
N MET A 161 -3.82 4.71 23.98
CA MET A 161 -3.34 3.45 23.41
C MET A 161 -2.96 2.48 24.51
N ASN A 162 -3.78 1.43 24.65
CA ASN A 162 -3.58 0.41 25.67
C ASN A 162 -3.06 -0.88 25.03
N VAL A 163 -2.08 -1.48 25.70
CA VAL A 163 -1.52 -2.79 25.36
C VAL A 163 -1.96 -3.77 26.43
N THR A 164 -2.58 -4.87 26.01
CA THR A 164 -2.97 -5.99 26.87
C THR A 164 -2.22 -7.24 26.44
N ARG A 165 -1.38 -7.77 27.32
CA ARG A 165 -0.70 -9.06 27.10
C ARG A 165 -1.69 -10.19 27.39
N THR A 166 -2.01 -10.99 26.38
CA THR A 166 -2.96 -12.11 26.53
C THR A 166 -2.27 -13.39 26.99
N THR A 167 -1.09 -13.65 26.45
CA THR A 167 -0.18 -14.73 26.85
C THR A 167 1.26 -14.29 26.56
N ALA A 168 2.27 -15.08 26.94
CA ALA A 168 3.65 -14.78 26.58
C ALA A 168 3.79 -14.54 25.08
N GLY A 169 4.40 -13.42 24.71
CA GLY A 169 4.61 -13.02 23.31
C GLY A 169 3.35 -12.67 22.51
N ASN A 170 2.16 -12.66 23.10
CA ASN A 170 0.93 -12.25 22.43
C ASN A 170 0.33 -11.00 23.09
N TYR A 171 0.09 -9.98 22.27
CA TYR A 171 -0.42 -8.69 22.72
C TYR A 171 -1.64 -8.29 21.90
N LYS A 172 -2.65 -7.75 22.56
CA LYS A 172 -3.71 -6.95 21.94
C LYS A 172 -3.35 -5.49 22.14
N VAL A 173 -3.19 -4.75 21.05
CA VAL A 173 -2.86 -3.32 21.07
C VAL A 173 -4.08 -2.57 20.56
N ASN A 174 -4.67 -1.74 21.42
CA ASN A 174 -5.68 -0.79 21.02
C ASN A 174 -4.98 0.49 20.54
N LEU A 175 -5.00 0.76 19.24
CA LEU A 175 -4.48 2.00 18.67
C LEU A 175 -5.54 3.12 18.71
N ALA A 176 -6.69 2.86 19.35
CA ALA A 176 -7.79 3.78 19.60
C ALA A 176 -8.35 4.47 18.33
N THR A 177 -8.05 3.93 17.14
CA THR A 177 -8.54 4.46 15.88
C THR A 177 -9.94 3.93 15.54
N ASN A 178 -10.86 4.85 15.21
CA ASN A 178 -12.20 4.53 14.71
C ASN A 178 -12.23 4.08 13.23
N VAL A 179 -11.07 3.81 12.63
CA VAL A 179 -10.99 3.44 11.21
C VAL A 179 -11.71 2.11 11.04
N ARG A 180 -12.72 2.01 10.18
CA ARG A 180 -13.54 0.79 10.08
C ARG A 180 -13.06 -0.18 8.98
N ASN A 181 -12.39 0.29 7.93
CA ASN A 181 -12.05 -0.54 6.77
C ASN A 181 -10.58 -0.37 6.31
N ARG A 182 -10.02 -1.44 5.70
CA ARG A 182 -8.75 -1.56 4.95
C ARG A 182 -7.52 -0.89 5.59
N ARG A 183 -6.76 -1.69 6.36
CA ARG A 183 -5.63 -1.21 7.14
C ARG A 183 -4.42 -2.11 6.97
N ILE A 184 -3.24 -1.51 6.97
CA ILE A 184 -2.00 -2.27 7.06
C ILE A 184 -1.45 -2.11 8.44
N SER A 185 -1.11 -3.22 9.06
CA SER A 185 -0.31 -3.23 10.27
C SER A 185 1.07 -3.78 10.03
N LEU A 186 2.06 -3.08 10.56
CA LEU A 186 3.45 -3.48 10.59
C LEU A 186 3.89 -3.59 12.04
N ALA A 187 4.75 -4.55 12.34
CA ALA A 187 5.49 -4.57 13.59
C ALA A 187 6.94 -4.96 13.34
N THR A 188 7.80 -4.41 14.18
CA THR A 188 9.20 -4.79 14.26
C THR A 188 9.57 -5.00 15.72
N GLY A 189 10.44 -5.97 16.01
CA GLY A 189 10.96 -6.18 17.35
C GLY A 189 11.82 -5.00 17.79
N TYR A 190 11.79 -4.67 19.08
CA TYR A 190 12.60 -3.61 19.68
C TYR A 190 13.63 -4.15 20.68
N ALA A 191 14.91 -3.87 20.43
CA ALA A 191 16.03 -4.26 21.28
C ALA A 191 16.01 -5.75 21.66
N THR A 192 15.58 -6.59 20.72
CA THR A 192 15.39 -8.04 20.91
C THR A 192 15.83 -8.81 19.66
N SER A 193 16.05 -10.11 19.82
CA SER A 193 16.16 -11.06 18.72
C SER A 193 14.80 -11.68 18.35
N ALA A 194 13.73 -11.36 19.07
CA ALA A 194 12.39 -11.80 18.69
C ALA A 194 11.89 -11.06 17.44
N ARG A 195 11.18 -11.80 16.60
CA ARG A 195 10.43 -11.28 15.45
C ARG A 195 9.00 -11.05 15.89
N CYS A 196 8.46 -9.88 15.62
CA CYS A 196 7.08 -9.56 16.00
C CYS A 196 6.26 -9.32 14.73
N ASN A 197 5.21 -10.12 14.55
CA ASN A 197 4.26 -10.00 13.45
C ASN A 197 2.96 -9.37 13.95
N VAL A 198 2.24 -8.69 13.07
CA VAL A 198 0.88 -8.22 13.37
C VAL A 198 -0.14 -9.06 12.62
N THR A 199 -1.16 -9.47 13.34
CA THR A 199 -2.41 -9.96 12.76
C THR A 199 -3.50 -8.93 13.06
N LEU A 200 -4.20 -8.48 12.02
CA LEU A 200 -5.27 -7.51 12.19
C LEU A 200 -6.41 -8.12 13.01
N ASN A 201 -6.89 -7.34 13.97
CA ASN A 201 -8.17 -7.57 14.62
C ASN A 201 -9.12 -6.43 14.22
N THR A 202 -10.40 -6.69 14.34
CA THR A 202 -11.45 -5.73 14.00
C THR A 202 -11.36 -4.48 14.89
N ARG A 203 -11.77 -3.30 14.36
CA ARG A 203 -12.02 -2.05 15.11
C ARG A 203 -10.80 -1.41 15.84
N GLY A 204 -9.70 -1.17 15.13
CA GLY A 204 -8.56 -0.39 15.67
C GLY A 204 -7.71 -1.16 16.67
N ARG A 205 -7.94 -2.47 16.77
CA ARG A 205 -7.17 -3.38 17.59
C ARG A 205 -6.27 -4.21 16.70
N VAL A 206 -5.03 -4.34 17.09
CA VAL A 206 -4.08 -5.20 16.38
C VAL A 206 -3.54 -6.25 17.33
N GLN A 207 -3.38 -7.47 16.85
CA GLN A 207 -2.75 -8.53 17.62
C GLN A 207 -1.28 -8.63 17.22
N VAL A 208 -0.38 -8.44 18.17
CA VAL A 208 1.06 -8.61 17.96
C VAL A 208 1.48 -9.95 18.50
N THR A 209 2.20 -10.73 17.70
CA THR A 209 2.78 -12.03 18.09
C THR A 209 4.28 -11.96 17.95
N CYS A 210 5.01 -12.12 19.04
CA CYS A 210 6.46 -12.13 19.07
C CYS A 210 7.00 -13.54 19.31
N ILE A 211 7.87 -13.99 18.41
CA ILE A 211 8.52 -15.31 18.44
C ILE A 211 10.04 -15.14 18.42
N ASN A 212 10.74 -15.94 19.21
CA ASN A 212 12.21 -15.96 19.20
C ASN A 212 12.75 -16.81 18.01
N PRO A 213 14.07 -16.98 17.88
CA PRO A 213 14.67 -17.80 16.84
C PRO A 213 14.29 -19.28 16.91
N SER A 214 14.02 -19.82 18.11
CA SER A 214 13.55 -21.19 18.31
C SER A 214 12.04 -21.35 18.13
N GLU A 215 11.36 -20.37 17.52
CA GLU A 215 9.91 -20.36 17.24
C GLU A 215 9.00 -20.50 18.46
N THR A 216 9.53 -20.23 19.65
CA THR A 216 8.72 -20.13 20.87
C THR A 216 8.25 -18.70 21.06
N LEU A 217 7.00 -18.56 21.52
CA LEU A 217 6.46 -17.26 21.90
C LEU A 217 7.28 -16.68 23.06
N VAL A 218 7.66 -15.41 22.93
CA VAL A 218 8.47 -14.72 23.93
C VAL A 218 7.97 -13.30 24.15
N ASP A 219 7.98 -12.86 25.39
CA ASP A 219 7.72 -11.46 25.67
C ASP A 219 8.82 -10.59 25.08
N ALA A 220 8.43 -9.67 24.21
CA ALA A 220 9.36 -8.77 23.55
C ALA A 220 8.73 -7.39 23.38
N ARG A 221 9.58 -6.36 23.48
CA ARG A 221 9.20 -5.01 23.10
C ARG A 221 9.05 -4.96 21.58
N ALA A 222 8.11 -4.16 21.10
CA ALA A 222 7.85 -4.02 19.67
C ALA A 222 7.40 -2.60 19.32
N SER A 223 7.66 -2.19 18.08
CA SER A 223 7.11 -0.96 17.49
C SER A 223 6.01 -1.38 16.52
N VAL A 224 4.81 -0.83 16.67
CA VAL A 224 3.63 -1.19 15.87
C VAL A 224 3.16 0.05 15.11
N LEU A 225 2.91 -0.12 13.82
CA LEU A 225 2.42 0.91 12.92
C LEU A 225 1.15 0.43 12.23
N LEU A 226 0.15 1.29 12.18
CA LEU A 226 -1.09 1.12 11.45
C LEU A 226 -1.18 2.24 10.43
N LEU A 227 -1.28 1.87 9.16
CA LEU A 227 -1.50 2.78 8.05
C LEU A 227 -2.91 2.55 7.51
N ARG A 228 -3.67 3.63 7.34
CA ARG A 228 -4.93 3.63 6.61
C ARG A 228 -4.67 3.74 5.12
N GLU A 229 -5.58 3.20 4.34
CA GLU A 229 -5.69 3.49 2.92
C GLU A 229 -5.88 4.99 2.63
N GLY A 230 -5.26 5.47 1.54
CA GLY A 230 -5.39 6.86 1.09
C GLY A 230 -4.43 7.85 1.73
N VAL A 231 -3.38 7.42 2.45
CA VAL A 231 -2.32 8.36 2.82
C VAL A 231 -1.62 8.83 1.55
N PRO A 232 -1.57 10.15 1.26
CA PRO A 232 -0.95 10.65 0.05
C PRO A 232 0.49 10.12 -0.06
N ARG A 233 0.87 9.62 -1.25
CA ARG A 233 2.21 9.07 -1.58
C ARG A 233 2.52 7.66 -1.03
N MET A 234 1.51 6.88 -0.63
CA MET A 234 1.68 5.46 -0.33
C MET A 234 0.85 4.60 -1.29
N SER A 235 1.49 3.65 -1.99
CA SER A 235 0.80 2.69 -2.86
C SER A 235 0.66 1.37 -2.11
N LEU A 236 -0.53 1.10 -1.59
CA LEU A 236 -0.76 -0.07 -0.75
C LEU A 236 -1.02 -1.31 -1.61
N ALA A 237 -0.58 -2.49 -1.19
CA ALA A 237 -0.83 -3.71 -1.95
C ALA A 237 -1.16 -4.90 -1.04
N PHE A 238 -2.44 -5.13 -0.81
CA PHE A 238 -2.91 -6.31 -0.09
C PHE A 238 -3.07 -7.46 -1.07
N ASN A 239 -2.65 -8.67 -0.71
CA ASN A 239 -3.20 -9.90 -1.30
C ASN A 239 -2.84 -11.09 -0.40
N VAL A 240 -3.88 -11.79 0.06
CA VAL A 240 -3.77 -13.05 0.79
C VAL A 240 -3.74 -14.19 -0.23
N ALA A 241 -2.77 -15.10 -0.11
CA ALA A 241 -2.85 -16.41 -0.76
C ALA A 241 -2.69 -17.49 0.31
N MET A 242 -3.77 -18.24 0.55
CA MET A 242 -3.68 -19.53 1.23
C MET A 242 -4.24 -20.62 0.32
N ASP A 243 -3.40 -21.62 0.09
CA ASP A 243 -3.73 -23.00 -0.27
C ASP A 243 -4.58 -23.23 -1.54
N GLY A 244 -3.96 -23.08 -2.72
CA GLY A 244 -4.47 -23.57 -4.00
C GLY A 244 -5.73 -22.88 -4.56
N GLN A 245 -6.49 -22.16 -3.73
CA GLN A 245 -7.56 -21.26 -4.14
C GLN A 245 -7.07 -19.83 -3.96
N LEU A 246 -6.71 -19.20 -5.08
CA LEU A 246 -6.24 -17.82 -5.18
C LEU A 246 -7.37 -16.83 -4.88
N GLY A 247 -7.91 -16.85 -3.67
CA GLY A 247 -8.79 -15.80 -3.16
C GLY A 247 -7.95 -14.57 -2.83
N ALA A 248 -7.54 -13.83 -3.85
CA ALA A 248 -6.92 -12.53 -3.71
C ALA A 248 -7.89 -11.59 -2.98
N GLU A 249 -7.71 -11.40 -1.67
CA GLU A 249 -8.41 -10.31 -0.98
C GLU A 249 -7.78 -8.97 -1.37
N PHE A 250 -8.51 -8.27 -2.25
CA PHE A 250 -8.49 -6.83 -2.57
C PHE A 250 -7.23 -6.05 -2.21
N GLY A 251 -6.29 -5.99 -3.14
CA GLY A 251 -5.23 -4.98 -3.15
C GLY A 251 -5.65 -3.74 -3.91
N LEU A 252 -5.47 -2.56 -3.32
CA LEU A 252 -5.69 -1.27 -3.99
C LEU A 252 -4.37 -0.55 -4.16
N ALA A 253 -3.85 -0.56 -5.37
CA ALA A 253 -2.78 0.35 -5.73
C ALA A 253 -3.33 1.78 -5.70
N SER A 254 -2.56 2.73 -5.17
CA SER A 254 -3.01 4.13 -5.10
C SER A 254 -3.28 4.74 -6.48
N ASP A 255 -2.69 4.17 -7.52
CA ASP A 255 -2.85 4.53 -8.93
C ASP A 255 -4.00 3.75 -9.61
N GLY A 256 -4.75 2.93 -8.86
CA GLY A 256 -5.82 2.08 -9.39
C GLY A 256 -5.32 0.89 -10.22
N SER A 257 -4.01 0.67 -10.32
CA SER A 257 -3.47 -0.42 -11.11
C SER A 257 -3.85 -1.79 -10.54
N ALA A 258 -4.11 -2.72 -11.45
CA ALA A 258 -4.46 -4.08 -11.10
C ALA A 258 -3.27 -4.78 -10.43
N GLN A 259 -3.52 -5.36 -9.26
CA GLN A 259 -2.53 -6.13 -8.52
C GLN A 259 -2.70 -7.62 -8.79
N SER A 260 -1.59 -8.36 -8.79
CA SER A 260 -1.64 -9.81 -8.90
C SER A 260 -0.56 -10.47 -8.06
N VAL A 261 -0.84 -11.68 -7.59
CA VAL A 261 0.14 -12.52 -6.90
C VAL A 261 0.30 -13.82 -7.67
N GLN A 262 1.53 -14.10 -8.05
CA GLN A 262 1.92 -15.35 -8.70
C GLN A 262 2.88 -16.10 -7.79
N ARG A 263 2.52 -17.32 -7.38
CA ARG A 263 3.47 -18.21 -6.72
C ARG A 263 4.54 -18.65 -7.75
N ILE A 264 5.81 -18.34 -7.47
CA ILE A 264 6.95 -18.76 -8.31
C ILE A 264 7.37 -20.18 -7.94
N SER A 265 7.50 -20.44 -6.64
CA SER A 265 7.87 -21.72 -6.05
C SER A 265 7.41 -21.73 -4.58
N GLN A 266 7.61 -22.84 -3.86
CA GLN A 266 7.27 -22.90 -2.43
C GLN A 266 7.92 -21.75 -1.66
N GLY A 267 7.08 -20.98 -0.94
CA GLY A 267 7.49 -19.83 -0.16
C GLY A 267 8.10 -18.68 -0.95
N ARG A 268 7.94 -18.64 -2.29
CA ARG A 268 8.38 -17.52 -3.13
C ARG A 268 7.26 -17.06 -4.04
N TYR A 269 6.97 -15.77 -4.01
CA TYR A 269 5.85 -15.17 -4.73
C TYR A 269 6.31 -13.93 -5.47
N ARG A 270 5.72 -13.66 -6.63
CA ARG A 270 5.81 -12.39 -7.34
C ARG A 270 4.51 -11.63 -7.12
N VAL A 271 4.62 -10.41 -6.58
CA VAL A 271 3.50 -9.51 -6.35
C VAL A 271 3.63 -8.36 -7.32
N VAL A 272 2.76 -8.28 -8.31
CA VAL A 272 2.66 -7.11 -9.20
C VAL A 272 1.83 -6.07 -8.48
N ILE A 273 2.41 -4.89 -8.24
CA ILE A 273 1.78 -3.78 -7.54
C ILE A 273 1.26 -2.74 -8.52
N GLY A 274 1.95 -2.54 -9.64
CA GLY A 274 1.63 -1.52 -10.63
C GLY A 274 2.87 -0.90 -11.28
N PRO A 275 2.76 -0.28 -12.45
CA PRO A 275 3.88 0.37 -13.11
C PRO A 275 4.43 1.56 -12.31
N GLU A 276 3.60 2.23 -11.50
CA GLU A 276 4.06 3.32 -10.63
C GLU A 276 4.86 2.83 -9.41
N ALA A 277 4.77 1.55 -9.06
CA ALA A 277 5.65 0.90 -8.10
C ALA A 277 7.06 0.63 -8.68
N ASN A 278 7.55 1.57 -9.49
CA ASN A 278 8.88 1.58 -10.07
C ASN A 278 9.97 1.51 -8.98
N PRO A 279 11.16 0.97 -9.31
CA PRO A 279 12.28 0.89 -8.38
C PRO A 279 12.61 2.30 -7.90
N GLY A 280 12.38 2.58 -6.62
CA GLY A 280 12.22 3.96 -6.20
C GLY A 280 12.05 4.24 -4.72
N GLY A 281 11.47 3.33 -3.94
CA GLY A 281 10.98 3.71 -2.61
C GLY A 281 11.23 2.73 -1.47
N HIS A 282 10.18 2.40 -0.71
CA HIS A 282 10.24 1.45 0.39
C HIS A 282 9.28 0.26 0.18
N VAL A 283 9.67 -0.94 0.61
CA VAL A 283 8.77 -2.10 0.62
C VAL A 283 8.91 -2.87 1.93
N GLN A 284 7.78 -3.28 2.51
CA GLN A 284 7.71 -4.19 3.65
C GLN A 284 6.69 -5.29 3.41
N VAL A 285 6.91 -6.44 4.02
CA VAL A 285 6.04 -7.61 3.90
C VAL A 285 5.68 -8.13 5.28
N ALA A 286 4.41 -8.19 5.64
CA ALA A 286 4.00 -8.79 6.91
C ALA A 286 3.45 -10.19 6.66
N ALA A 287 3.93 -11.21 7.39
CA ALA A 287 3.26 -12.50 7.41
C ALA A 287 1.92 -12.37 8.15
N ILE A 288 0.86 -12.98 7.61
CA ILE A 288 -0.50 -12.88 8.14
C ILE A 288 -0.94 -14.26 8.59
N LEU A 289 -1.49 -14.37 9.81
CA LEU A 289 -2.08 -15.60 10.36
C LEU A 289 -1.15 -16.82 10.42
N THR A 290 0.16 -16.63 10.21
CA THR A 290 1.15 -17.72 10.26
C THR A 290 2.34 -17.34 11.11
N ARG A 291 3.12 -18.34 11.52
CA ARG A 291 4.45 -18.16 12.14
C ARG A 291 5.58 -18.04 11.12
N ALA A 292 5.26 -18.04 9.82
CA ALA A 292 6.29 -17.81 8.81
C ALA A 292 6.83 -16.38 8.95
N HIS A 293 8.08 -16.20 8.56
CA HIS A 293 8.68 -14.90 8.36
C HIS A 293 8.67 -14.64 6.87
N CYS A 294 7.97 -13.58 6.44
CA CYS A 294 7.94 -13.15 5.04
C CYS A 294 8.69 -11.81 4.91
N TRP A 295 9.45 -11.64 3.84
CA TRP A 295 10.25 -10.43 3.60
C TRP A 295 10.44 -10.19 2.09
N PRO A 296 10.77 -8.95 1.68
CA PRO A 296 11.09 -8.66 0.29
C PRO A 296 12.44 -9.27 -0.12
N GLU A 297 12.44 -10.15 -1.11
CA GLU A 297 13.66 -10.69 -1.73
C GLU A 297 14.21 -9.74 -2.80
N SER A 298 13.32 -9.14 -3.59
CA SER A 298 13.65 -8.12 -4.59
C SER A 298 12.48 -7.20 -4.87
N TRP A 299 12.75 -6.00 -5.38
CA TRP A 299 11.72 -5.07 -5.85
C TRP A 299 12.22 -4.24 -7.04
N GLY A 300 11.44 -4.27 -8.12
CA GLY A 300 11.67 -3.50 -9.34
C GLY A 300 10.65 -3.85 -10.43
N GLY A 301 10.56 -3.02 -11.46
CA GLY A 301 9.64 -3.23 -12.59
C GLY A 301 8.18 -3.39 -12.17
N GLY A 302 7.74 -2.61 -11.17
CA GLY A 302 6.38 -2.67 -10.65
C GLY A 302 6.02 -3.93 -9.86
N ALA A 303 7.01 -4.76 -9.51
CA ALA A 303 6.77 -6.02 -8.81
C ALA A 303 7.76 -6.27 -7.65
N VAL A 304 7.25 -6.91 -6.60
CA VAL A 304 8.01 -7.35 -5.44
C VAL A 304 8.09 -8.87 -5.46
N THR A 305 9.30 -9.41 -5.34
CA THR A 305 9.45 -10.84 -5.03
C THR A 305 9.42 -11.00 -3.51
N VAL A 306 8.43 -11.72 -3.01
CA VAL A 306 8.25 -12.04 -1.60
C VAL A 306 8.81 -13.42 -1.32
N ARG A 307 9.55 -13.54 -0.22
CA ARG A 307 10.07 -14.81 0.29
C ARG A 307 9.54 -15.06 1.69
N CYS A 308 8.99 -16.25 1.92
CA CYS A 308 8.47 -16.71 3.19
C CYS A 308 9.22 -17.96 3.66
N ALA A 309 9.65 -17.97 4.92
CA ALA A 309 10.35 -19.10 5.51
C ALA A 309 9.93 -19.35 6.97
N ARG A 310 10.01 -20.61 7.39
CA ARG A 310 9.84 -21.07 8.78
C ARG A 310 11.03 -21.97 9.13
N ASN A 311 11.68 -21.73 10.27
CA ASN A 311 12.95 -22.38 10.62
C ASN A 311 14.01 -22.38 9.51
N GLY A 312 14.06 -21.31 8.70
CA GLY A 312 14.99 -21.20 7.56
C GLY A 312 14.57 -21.98 6.30
N ALA A 313 13.59 -22.88 6.39
CA ALA A 313 13.02 -23.57 5.23
C ALA A 313 11.94 -22.72 4.55
N LEU A 314 11.94 -22.69 3.22
CA LEU A 314 10.90 -22.00 2.45
C LEU A 314 9.53 -22.65 2.71
N THR A 315 8.53 -21.84 3.02
CA THR A 315 7.17 -22.30 3.29
C THR A 315 6.17 -21.35 2.64
N ASP A 316 5.12 -21.92 2.08
CA ASP A 316 3.97 -21.11 1.71
C ASP A 316 3.32 -20.52 2.96
N ALA A 317 2.88 -19.27 2.88
CA ALA A 317 2.26 -18.54 3.96
C ALA A 317 1.45 -17.36 3.41
N GLY A 318 0.38 -16.99 4.11
CA GLY A 318 -0.30 -15.72 3.85
C GLY A 318 0.59 -14.54 4.23
N PHE A 319 0.58 -13.48 3.43
CA PHE A 319 1.32 -12.26 3.68
C PHE A 319 0.57 -11.02 3.16
N GLY A 320 0.99 -9.83 3.57
CA GLY A 320 0.59 -8.56 2.99
C GLY A 320 1.83 -7.75 2.59
N VAL A 321 1.70 -6.91 1.56
CA VAL A 321 2.80 -6.07 1.06
C VAL A 321 2.47 -4.60 1.25
N VAL A 322 3.45 -3.82 1.69
CA VAL A 322 3.37 -2.37 1.78
C VAL A 322 4.44 -1.82 0.87
N ALA A 323 4.07 -1.02 -0.11
CA ALA A 323 5.02 -0.29 -0.91
C ALA A 323 4.80 1.22 -0.73
N LEU A 324 5.89 1.96 -0.61
CA LEU A 324 5.89 3.41 -0.70
C LEU A 324 6.61 3.71 -2.01
N ALA A 325 5.85 4.06 -3.06
CA ALA A 325 6.47 4.55 -4.28
C ALA A 325 7.07 5.93 -4.03
N ARG A 326 8.22 6.22 -4.62
CA ARG A 326 8.80 7.56 -4.58
C ARG A 326 8.02 8.44 -5.54
N GLY A 327 7.22 9.35 -5.00
CA GLY A 327 6.46 10.29 -5.80
C GLY A 327 7.37 11.15 -6.69
N GLY A 328 7.27 10.94 -8.00
CA GLY A 328 7.25 12.09 -8.91
C GLY A 328 6.06 12.97 -8.55
N ALA A 329 6.17 14.28 -8.74
CA ALA A 329 5.07 15.19 -8.49
C ALA A 329 3.83 14.73 -9.28
N LEU A 330 2.81 14.22 -8.59
CA LEU A 330 1.50 14.05 -9.20
C LEU A 330 0.91 15.45 -9.28
N THR A 331 0.94 16.05 -10.48
CA THR A 331 -0.05 17.06 -10.83
C THR A 331 -1.42 16.42 -10.62
N PRO A 332 -2.31 17.00 -9.80
CA PRO A 332 -3.67 16.49 -9.70
C PRO A 332 -4.33 16.66 -11.06
N THR A 333 -4.47 15.59 -11.82
CA THR A 333 -5.37 15.58 -12.97
C THR A 333 -6.78 15.51 -12.40
N ILE A 334 -7.36 16.67 -12.10
CA ILE A 334 -8.80 16.80 -11.98
C ILE A 334 -9.31 16.63 -13.41
N VAL A 335 -9.82 15.43 -13.72
CA VAL A 335 -10.66 15.27 -14.90
C VAL A 335 -11.98 15.95 -14.57
N VAL A 336 -12.13 17.21 -15.00
CA VAL A 336 -13.42 17.87 -15.05
C VAL A 336 -14.12 17.34 -16.29
N PRO A 337 -15.19 16.53 -16.18
CA PRO A 337 -16.00 16.22 -17.34
C PRO A 337 -16.58 17.54 -17.88
N ARG A 338 -16.28 17.85 -19.15
CA ARG A 338 -16.98 18.93 -19.84
C ARG A 338 -18.45 18.56 -19.94
N PRO A 339 -19.39 19.51 -19.76
CA PRO A 339 -20.78 19.28 -20.08
C PRO A 339 -20.91 18.85 -21.54
N VAL A 340 -21.62 17.74 -21.78
CA VAL A 340 -22.10 17.39 -23.11
C VAL A 340 -23.20 18.38 -23.45
N GLU A 341 -22.90 19.36 -24.30
CA GLU A 341 -23.95 20.12 -25.00
C GLU A 341 -24.50 19.27 -26.15
N PRO A 342 -25.84 19.24 -26.37
CA PRO A 342 -26.43 18.53 -27.48
C PRO A 342 -26.43 19.39 -28.74
N ASN A 343 -26.10 18.76 -29.87
CA ASN A 343 -26.37 19.20 -31.24
C ASN A 343 -25.92 20.61 -31.64
N ALA A 344 -24.76 20.69 -32.30
CA ALA A 344 -24.51 21.69 -33.33
C ALA A 344 -23.85 21.04 -34.56
N THR A 345 -24.60 20.99 -35.65
CA THR A 345 -24.11 20.75 -37.01
C THR A 345 -22.99 21.73 -37.37
N LEU A 346 -21.83 21.21 -37.79
CA LEU A 346 -20.75 22.02 -38.37
C LEU A 346 -20.67 21.83 -39.90
N PRO A 347 -20.28 22.88 -40.65
CA PRO A 347 -20.18 22.91 -42.11
C PRO A 347 -18.87 22.29 -42.61
N PRO A 348 -18.75 22.00 -43.92
CA PRO A 348 -17.58 21.30 -44.45
C PRO A 348 -16.36 22.23 -44.54
N LEU A 349 -15.21 21.76 -44.07
CA LEU A 349 -13.92 22.41 -44.31
C LEU A 349 -12.98 21.48 -45.07
N GLY A 350 -12.64 21.91 -46.29
CA GLY A 350 -11.28 22.26 -46.68
C GLY A 350 -10.22 21.16 -46.60
N SER A 351 -9.81 20.70 -47.79
CA SER A 351 -8.63 19.89 -48.07
C SER A 351 -7.33 20.49 -47.50
N VAL A 352 -6.62 19.71 -46.69
CA VAL A 352 -5.23 19.97 -46.28
C VAL A 352 -4.29 19.05 -47.08
N VAL A 353 -3.31 19.66 -47.74
CA VAL A 353 -2.25 19.03 -48.52
C VAL A 353 -1.25 18.35 -47.58
N VAL A 354 -0.99 17.06 -47.81
CA VAL A 354 0.03 16.27 -47.10
C VAL A 354 1.37 16.37 -47.84
N ALA A 355 2.42 16.79 -47.13
CA ALA A 355 3.80 16.71 -47.61
C ALA A 355 4.36 15.29 -47.46
N PRO A 356 5.26 14.83 -48.36
CA PRO A 356 5.70 13.43 -48.40
C PRO A 356 6.73 13.08 -47.31
N GLN A 357 6.60 11.89 -46.74
CA GLN A 357 7.59 11.26 -45.86
C GLN A 357 8.77 10.66 -46.65
N PRO A 358 9.98 10.62 -46.07
CA PRO A 358 11.13 9.94 -46.67
C PRO A 358 11.12 8.43 -46.40
N THR A 359 11.45 7.67 -47.44
CA THR A 359 11.54 6.20 -47.49
C THR A 359 12.73 5.65 -46.69
N THR A 360 12.50 4.60 -45.92
CA THR A 360 13.53 3.74 -45.32
C THR A 360 13.66 2.43 -46.12
N PRO A 361 14.86 1.85 -46.28
CA PRO A 361 15.07 0.68 -47.12
C PRO A 361 14.74 -0.63 -46.39
N SER A 362 14.04 -1.50 -47.11
CA SER A 362 13.69 -2.87 -46.74
C SER A 362 14.89 -3.82 -46.90
N VAL A 363 15.17 -4.59 -45.85
CA VAL A 363 16.13 -5.72 -45.87
C VAL A 363 15.35 -7.03 -46.00
N THR A 364 15.66 -7.79 -47.05
CA THR A 364 15.10 -9.10 -47.36
C THR A 364 15.93 -10.21 -46.68
N LEU A 365 15.29 -11.19 -46.06
CA LEU A 365 15.92 -12.45 -45.61
C LEU A 365 15.31 -13.64 -46.37
N PRO A 366 16.09 -14.70 -46.66
CA PRO A 366 15.67 -15.79 -47.54
C PRO A 366 14.86 -16.87 -46.81
N ALA A 367 13.94 -17.47 -47.57
CA ALA A 367 13.07 -18.57 -47.18
C ALA A 367 13.78 -19.94 -47.23
N GLY A 368 13.46 -20.81 -46.28
CA GLY A 368 13.76 -22.24 -46.30
C GLY A 368 12.55 -23.05 -45.80
N PRO A 369 12.24 -24.23 -46.38
CA PRO A 369 10.98 -24.91 -46.14
C PRO A 369 11.10 -25.99 -45.05
N VAL A 370 10.04 -26.17 -44.25
CA VAL A 370 9.81 -27.40 -43.48
C VAL A 370 8.35 -27.81 -43.62
N ILE A 371 8.16 -28.96 -44.25
CA ILE A 371 6.92 -29.74 -44.31
C ILE A 371 6.93 -30.72 -43.13
N LEU A 372 5.75 -30.98 -42.54
CA LEU A 372 5.23 -32.18 -41.84
C LEU A 372 4.06 -31.64 -41.00
N GLY A 373 2.79 -31.98 -41.17
CA GLY A 373 2.15 -33.28 -41.36
C GLY A 373 0.98 -33.31 -40.37
N ALA A 374 -0.25 -33.14 -40.83
CA ALA A 374 -1.46 -33.17 -39.99
C ALA A 374 -1.89 -34.61 -39.69
N PRO A 375 -2.66 -34.80 -38.61
CA PRO A 375 -3.94 -35.49 -38.82
C PRO A 375 -5.13 -34.75 -38.21
N SER A 376 -6.28 -35.10 -38.78
CA SER A 376 -7.57 -34.43 -38.76
C SER A 376 -8.37 -34.62 -37.47
N GLY A 377 -9.21 -33.63 -37.18
CA GLY A 377 -10.59 -33.88 -36.75
C GLY A 377 -10.95 -33.56 -35.30
N VAL A 378 -11.42 -32.34 -35.04
CA VAL A 378 -12.52 -32.05 -34.09
C VAL A 378 -13.27 -30.82 -34.60
N SER A 379 -14.58 -30.97 -34.82
CA SER A 379 -15.54 -29.89 -35.07
C SER A 379 -16.02 -29.35 -33.74
N ILE A 380 -15.96 -28.02 -33.54
CA ILE A 380 -16.55 -27.33 -32.40
C ILE A 380 -17.27 -26.07 -32.91
N ASP A 381 -18.50 -25.93 -32.43
CA ASP A 381 -19.51 -24.89 -32.69
C ASP A 381 -19.06 -23.48 -32.22
N PRO A 382 -19.21 -22.39 -33.02
CA PRO A 382 -18.81 -21.06 -32.58
C PRO A 382 -19.99 -20.32 -31.93
N GLY A 383 -20.16 -20.52 -30.63
CA GLY A 383 -21.12 -19.80 -29.79
C GLY A 383 -20.50 -19.23 -28.52
N VAL A 384 -19.46 -18.39 -28.65
CA VAL A 384 -18.86 -17.70 -27.49
C VAL A 384 -18.96 -16.19 -27.68
N LEU A 385 -19.86 -15.59 -26.89
CA LEU A 385 -19.92 -14.14 -26.68
C LEU A 385 -18.60 -13.66 -26.07
N THR A 386 -17.95 -12.71 -26.72
CA THR A 386 -16.80 -12.02 -26.15
C THR A 386 -17.25 -11.08 -25.03
N PRO A 387 -16.57 -11.04 -23.87
CA PRO A 387 -16.83 -10.02 -22.88
C PRO A 387 -16.41 -8.66 -23.44
N ARG A 388 -17.39 -7.77 -23.64
CA ARG A 388 -17.13 -6.37 -23.98
C ARG A 388 -16.58 -5.67 -22.73
N ARG A 389 -15.35 -5.18 -22.83
CA ARG A 389 -14.68 -4.37 -21.82
C ARG A 389 -15.49 -3.07 -21.63
N VAL A 390 -16.08 -2.88 -20.45
CA VAL A 390 -16.66 -1.61 -20.03
C VAL A 390 -15.56 -0.87 -19.25
N GLU A 391 -15.27 0.36 -19.66
CA GLU A 391 -14.34 1.23 -18.93
C GLU A 391 -14.94 1.59 -17.56
N GLU A 392 -14.11 1.49 -16.53
CA GLU A 392 -14.49 1.61 -15.11
C GLU A 392 -14.43 3.09 -14.71
N GLU A 393 -15.58 3.75 -14.57
CA GLU A 393 -15.66 5.09 -13.98
C GLU A 393 -15.62 5.00 -12.44
N ALA A 394 -14.67 5.70 -11.82
CA ALA A 394 -14.54 5.80 -10.37
C ALA A 394 -15.69 6.63 -9.76
N TYR A 395 -16.39 6.04 -8.78
CA TYR A 395 -17.65 6.55 -8.22
C TYR A 395 -17.47 7.39 -6.93
N ALA A 396 -18.28 8.44 -6.75
CA ALA A 396 -18.24 9.37 -5.61
C ALA A 396 -19.43 9.16 -4.63
N PRO A 397 -19.21 9.23 -3.29
CA PRO A 397 -20.12 8.70 -2.28
C PRO A 397 -21.35 9.57 -1.91
N SER A 398 -21.75 10.56 -2.73
CA SER A 398 -22.76 11.55 -2.31
C SER A 398 -24.09 11.52 -3.06
N ARG A 399 -24.36 10.52 -3.91
CA ARG A 399 -25.65 10.42 -4.61
C ARG A 399 -26.53 9.39 -3.93
N THR A 400 -27.71 9.82 -3.50
CA THR A 400 -28.81 8.92 -3.13
C THR A 400 -29.69 8.68 -4.35
N GLY A 401 -30.07 7.43 -4.57
CA GLY A 401 -30.93 6.96 -5.65
C GLY A 401 -32.19 6.27 -5.11
N PRO A 402 -33.16 5.93 -5.97
CA PRO A 402 -34.32 5.16 -5.57
C PRO A 402 -33.90 3.77 -5.05
N ARG A 403 -34.53 3.33 -3.96
CA ARG A 403 -34.29 2.01 -3.35
C ARG A 403 -35.14 0.95 -4.04
N ALA A 404 -34.55 -0.23 -4.23
CA ALA A 404 -35.23 -1.41 -4.74
C ALA A 404 -34.80 -2.65 -3.96
N SER A 405 -35.56 -3.73 -4.11
CA SER A 405 -35.24 -5.02 -3.50
C SER A 405 -35.42 -6.16 -4.49
N VAL A 406 -34.57 -7.18 -4.38
CA VAL A 406 -34.70 -8.43 -5.14
C VAL A 406 -34.63 -9.62 -4.20
N ALA A 407 -35.55 -10.56 -4.41
CA ALA A 407 -35.57 -11.83 -3.72
C ALA A 407 -34.57 -12.81 -4.38
N TYR A 408 -33.47 -13.13 -3.69
CA TYR A 408 -32.45 -14.04 -4.18
C TYR A 408 -32.54 -15.41 -3.50
N LYS A 409 -32.80 -16.45 -4.28
CA LYS A 409 -32.84 -17.82 -3.76
C LYS A 409 -31.43 -18.41 -3.71
N LEU A 410 -30.95 -18.76 -2.52
CA LEU A 410 -29.64 -19.37 -2.33
C LEU A 410 -29.63 -20.79 -2.90
N ALA A 411 -28.69 -21.06 -3.82
CA ALA A 411 -28.53 -22.38 -4.40
C ALA A 411 -28.30 -23.44 -3.31
N GLY A 412 -29.06 -24.53 -3.36
CA GLY A 412 -28.92 -25.67 -2.43
C GLY A 412 -29.62 -25.54 -1.07
N LYS A 413 -30.17 -24.38 -0.70
CA LYS A 413 -30.82 -24.20 0.62
C LYS A 413 -32.33 -23.97 0.57
N GLY A 414 -32.90 -23.67 -0.59
CA GLY A 414 -34.33 -23.37 -0.71
C GLY A 414 -34.75 -22.02 -0.11
N GLU A 415 -33.91 -21.43 0.74
CA GLU A 415 -34.05 -20.12 1.37
C GLU A 415 -33.95 -18.98 0.34
N THR A 416 -34.79 -17.97 0.53
CA THR A 416 -34.79 -16.72 -0.22
C THR A 416 -34.32 -15.60 0.70
N VAL A 417 -33.38 -14.79 0.22
CA VAL A 417 -32.87 -13.61 0.92
C VAL A 417 -33.28 -12.38 0.13
N ASP A 418 -33.91 -11.41 0.78
CA ASP A 418 -34.20 -10.12 0.17
C ASP A 418 -32.96 -9.22 0.24
N ILE A 419 -32.46 -8.83 -0.92
CA ILE A 419 -31.33 -7.92 -1.05
C ILE A 419 -31.90 -6.54 -1.33
N ASN A 420 -31.76 -5.62 -0.39
CA ASN A 420 -32.08 -4.20 -0.57
C ASN A 420 -30.87 -3.49 -1.17
N TYR A 421 -31.09 -2.69 -2.21
CA TYR A 421 -30.05 -1.92 -2.88
C TYR A 421 -30.59 -0.56 -3.34
N GLU A 422 -29.67 0.35 -3.63
CA GLU A 422 -29.92 1.68 -4.15
C GLU A 422 -29.55 1.71 -5.64
N ILE A 423 -30.39 2.34 -6.47
CA ILE A 423 -30.14 2.47 -7.90
C ILE A 423 -29.44 3.80 -8.14
N ILE A 424 -28.16 3.77 -8.46
CA ILE A 424 -27.40 4.99 -8.73
C ILE A 424 -26.78 4.89 -10.12
N ASP A 425 -27.17 5.82 -10.99
CA ASP A 425 -26.75 5.86 -12.40
C ASP A 425 -26.95 4.52 -13.15
N GLY A 426 -28.03 3.81 -12.79
CA GLY A 426 -28.40 2.51 -13.39
C GLY A 426 -27.68 1.30 -12.79
N LEU A 427 -26.81 1.49 -11.79
CA LEU A 427 -26.15 0.43 -11.03
C LEU A 427 -26.92 0.12 -9.75
N ALA A 428 -26.97 -1.16 -9.38
CA ALA A 428 -27.51 -1.62 -8.11
C ALA A 428 -26.38 -1.69 -7.06
N VAL A 429 -26.44 -0.84 -6.03
CA VAL A 429 -25.40 -0.70 -5.01
C VAL A 429 -25.97 -1.03 -3.63
N THR A 430 -25.33 -1.92 -2.87
CA THR A 430 -25.74 -2.21 -1.47
C THR A 430 -25.01 -1.34 -0.46
N GLU A 431 -25.48 -1.38 0.79
CA GLU A 431 -24.74 -0.84 1.92
C GLU A 431 -23.31 -1.40 1.95
N GLY A 432 -22.31 -0.50 1.97
CA GLY A 432 -20.89 -0.86 1.84
C GLY A 432 -20.28 -0.70 0.44
N ASP A 433 -20.98 -0.01 -0.48
CA ASP A 433 -20.50 0.34 -1.84
C ASP A 433 -20.19 -0.87 -2.73
N ILE A 434 -20.88 -1.99 -2.49
CA ILE A 434 -20.75 -3.19 -3.33
C ILE A 434 -21.68 -3.05 -4.53
N ILE A 435 -21.10 -3.02 -5.73
CA ILE A 435 -21.85 -3.01 -7.00
C ILE A 435 -22.30 -4.43 -7.31
N LEU A 436 -23.61 -4.66 -7.33
CA LEU A 436 -24.20 -5.97 -7.66
C LEU A 436 -24.32 -6.21 -9.17
N GLY A 437 -24.26 -5.13 -9.96
CA GLY A 437 -24.43 -5.13 -11.41
C GLY A 437 -25.34 -3.99 -11.86
N ARG A 438 -25.83 -4.06 -13.12
CA ARG A 438 -26.82 -3.11 -13.61
C ARG A 438 -28.22 -3.48 -13.12
N HIS A 439 -29.02 -2.47 -12.78
CA HIS A 439 -30.36 -2.65 -12.27
C HIS A 439 -31.27 -3.43 -13.24
N ASP A 440 -31.19 -3.12 -14.54
CA ASP A 440 -31.96 -3.78 -15.61
C ASP A 440 -31.66 -5.28 -15.72
N GLN A 441 -30.40 -5.68 -15.57
CA GLN A 441 -29.97 -7.07 -15.56
C GLN A 441 -30.50 -7.83 -14.33
N MET A 442 -30.46 -7.21 -13.15
CA MET A 442 -31.02 -7.81 -11.93
C MET A 442 -32.53 -8.03 -12.03
N MET A 443 -33.26 -7.08 -12.60
CA MET A 443 -34.70 -7.22 -12.80
C MET A 443 -35.03 -8.29 -13.85
N SER A 444 -34.28 -8.35 -14.95
CA SER A 444 -34.47 -9.34 -16.02
C SER A 444 -34.23 -10.78 -15.51
N ALA A 445 -33.17 -11.00 -14.73
CA ALA A 445 -32.88 -12.30 -14.12
C ALA A 445 -33.94 -12.74 -13.10
N SER A 446 -34.60 -11.77 -12.43
CA SER A 446 -35.71 -12.06 -11.52
C SER A 446 -37.00 -12.45 -12.26
N ALA A 447 -37.21 -11.90 -13.46
CA ALA A 447 -38.41 -12.11 -14.28
C ALA A 447 -38.39 -13.48 -14.98
N GLU A 448 -37.26 -13.89 -15.57
CA GLU A 448 -37.12 -15.21 -16.22
C GLU A 448 -37.44 -16.38 -15.27
N ARG A 449 -37.08 -16.26 -13.98
CA ARG A 449 -37.35 -17.32 -12.99
C ARG A 449 -38.81 -17.40 -12.55
N ARG A 450 -39.62 -16.34 -12.75
CA ARG A 450 -41.08 -16.42 -12.51
C ARG A 450 -41.78 -17.16 -13.64
N SER A 451 -41.21 -17.16 -14.85
CA SER A 451 -41.78 -17.85 -16.02
C SER A 451 -41.64 -19.38 -15.95
N CYS A 452 -40.60 -19.91 -15.30
CA CYS A 452 -40.39 -21.36 -15.16
C CYS A 452 -41.21 -22.03 -14.04
N ARG A 453 -42.28 -21.38 -13.55
CA ARG A 453 -43.14 -21.91 -12.48
C ARG A 453 -44.56 -22.27 -12.95
N GLY A 454 -44.74 -22.35 -14.27
CA GLY A 454 -45.99 -22.67 -14.93
C GLY A 454 -45.87 -23.75 -16.01
N GLU A 455 -45.01 -24.76 -15.79
CA GLU A 455 -45.06 -26.07 -16.46
C GLU A 455 -44.90 -27.20 -15.43
#